data_AF-A0A162TTT0-F1
#
_entry.id   AF-A0A162TTT0-F1
#
_cell.length_a   1.000
_cell.length_b   1.000
_cell.length_c   1.000
_cell.angle_alpha   90.00
_cell.angle_beta   90.00
_cell.angle_gamma   90.00
#
_symmetry.space_group_name_H-M   'P 1'
#
loop_
_entity.id
_entity.type
_entity.pdbx_description
1 polymer ?
#
loop_
_entity_poly.entity_id
_entity_poly.type
_entity_poly.pdbx_seq_one_letter_code
_entity_poly.pdbx_strand_id
1 'polypeptide(L)'
;MLLGNKAKLSLSFLAIIIAVAVIIQYIQSKPNAYEVYMNGKHLAFIESKEELYNVKKDIEQDLEKRFGKTTINDDIKFNYVRVSLKDLSSSKILRKTVVKNSTTKVSGVLMKSDGKNVGFLANENEIIKVLDTVKDMYIKEYSNSDLKLKNHITYVKEDTSIGHIQTIEDIVKVVNDNKKDSLVSFIKESEINKTENLSLSRSTSLSNLMYTPSRGEITSPFGVRWGKMHNGIDIGASMGDPIYAAMDGKVCCAEWEDGYGNVIKIDHGSGVQTVYAHCSSIGVSLGQYVKRGEKIGQVGSTGRSTGPHVHFEVRVDNVPQNPSKYLN
;
A
#
# COMPACT_ATOMS: atom_id res chain seq x y z
N MET A 1 -71.66 -47.95 18.12
CA MET A 1 -71.54 -46.60 17.53
C MET A 1 -70.65 -45.62 18.32
N LEU A 2 -70.40 -45.83 19.63
CA LEU A 2 -69.62 -44.91 20.49
C LEU A 2 -68.08 -44.96 20.35
N LEU A 3 -67.52 -46.06 19.82
CA LEU A 3 -66.06 -46.23 19.66
C LEU A 3 -65.47 -45.42 18.48
N GLY A 4 -66.24 -45.17 17.42
CA GLY A 4 -65.79 -44.42 16.25
C GLY A 4 -65.60 -42.92 16.48
N ASN A 5 -66.34 -42.32 17.44
CA ASN A 5 -66.21 -40.90 17.76
C ASN A 5 -64.98 -40.60 18.63
N LYS A 6 -64.59 -41.50 19.55
CA LYS A 6 -63.38 -41.29 20.38
C LYS A 6 -62.09 -41.33 19.56
N ALA A 7 -61.99 -42.26 18.60
CA ALA A 7 -60.85 -42.37 17.70
C ALA A 7 -60.75 -41.19 16.71
N LYS A 8 -61.89 -40.68 16.21
CA LYS A 8 -61.92 -39.46 15.40
C LYS A 8 -61.50 -38.23 16.21
N LEU A 9 -61.98 -38.09 17.45
CA LEU A 9 -61.61 -36.98 18.34
C LEU A 9 -60.11 -37.00 18.66
N SER A 10 -59.51 -38.17 18.90
CA SER A 10 -58.07 -38.30 19.17
C SER A 10 -57.19 -38.01 17.95
N LEU A 11 -57.63 -38.39 16.73
CA LEU A 11 -56.92 -38.03 15.50
C LEU A 11 -56.96 -36.51 15.24
N SER A 12 -58.11 -35.87 15.43
CA SER A 12 -58.23 -34.41 15.29
C SER A 12 -57.40 -33.65 16.32
N PHE A 13 -57.32 -34.14 17.55
CA PHE A 13 -56.48 -33.54 18.59
C PHE A 13 -54.99 -33.66 18.27
N LEU A 14 -54.56 -34.82 17.76
CA LEU A 14 -53.17 -35.02 17.31
C LEU A 14 -52.80 -34.13 16.12
N ALA A 15 -53.71 -33.95 15.15
CA ALA A 15 -53.51 -33.05 14.02
C ALA A 15 -53.35 -31.58 14.47
N ILE A 16 -54.12 -31.14 15.46
CA ILE A 16 -54.00 -29.78 16.04
C ILE A 16 -52.65 -29.62 16.75
N ILE A 17 -52.21 -30.61 17.54
CA ILE A 17 -50.89 -30.56 18.20
C ILE A 17 -49.77 -30.46 17.18
N ILE A 18 -49.81 -31.24 16.11
CA ILE A 18 -48.81 -31.19 15.04
C ILE A 18 -48.84 -29.82 14.34
N ALA A 19 -50.04 -29.30 14.01
CA ALA A 19 -50.17 -27.98 13.40
C ALA A 19 -49.62 -26.86 14.30
N VAL A 20 -49.91 -26.91 15.60
CA VAL A 20 -49.37 -25.96 16.59
C VAL A 20 -47.85 -26.10 16.70
N ALA A 21 -47.32 -27.32 16.74
CA ALA A 21 -45.88 -27.56 16.77
C ALA A 21 -45.19 -27.02 15.51
N VAL A 22 -45.78 -27.22 14.33
CA VAL A 22 -45.28 -26.67 13.06
C VAL A 22 -45.34 -25.14 13.04
N ILE A 23 -46.41 -24.54 13.58
CA ILE A 23 -46.53 -23.08 13.69
C ILE A 23 -45.50 -22.52 14.67
N ILE A 24 -45.29 -23.17 15.82
CA ILE A 24 -44.25 -22.79 16.79
C ILE A 24 -42.87 -22.92 16.16
N GLN A 25 -42.59 -24.04 15.49
CA GLN A 25 -41.34 -24.25 14.74
C GLN A 25 -41.13 -23.17 13.68
N TYR A 26 -42.19 -22.81 12.95
CA TYR A 26 -42.16 -21.76 11.93
C TYR A 26 -41.90 -20.37 12.54
N ILE A 27 -42.55 -20.04 13.66
CA ILE A 27 -42.33 -18.79 14.40
C ILE A 27 -40.91 -18.72 14.97
N GLN A 28 -40.42 -19.81 15.57
CA GLN A 28 -39.05 -19.92 16.11
C GLN A 28 -37.99 -19.88 15.01
N SER A 29 -38.30 -20.37 13.80
CA SER A 29 -37.39 -20.31 12.65
C SER A 29 -37.17 -18.88 12.12
N LYS A 30 -38.04 -17.93 12.51
CA LYS A 30 -38.00 -16.52 12.09
C LYS A 30 -38.11 -15.56 13.29
N PRO A 31 -37.04 -15.42 14.09
CA PRO A 31 -37.01 -14.47 15.19
C PRO A 31 -37.15 -13.02 14.71
N ASN A 32 -37.46 -12.14 15.67
CA ASN A 32 -37.44 -10.69 15.47
C ASN A 32 -35.99 -10.22 15.35
N ALA A 33 -35.73 -9.32 14.41
CA ALA A 33 -34.40 -8.81 14.13
C ALA A 33 -34.47 -7.36 13.63
N TYR A 34 -33.31 -6.76 13.44
CA TYR A 34 -33.14 -5.47 12.79
C TYR A 34 -32.36 -5.62 11.50
N GLU A 35 -32.90 -5.09 10.42
CA GLU A 35 -32.18 -4.85 9.19
C GLU A 35 -31.44 -3.50 9.35
N VAL A 36 -30.12 -3.54 9.18
CA VAL A 36 -29.24 -2.40 9.44
C VAL A 36 -28.78 -1.81 8.11
N TYR A 37 -28.87 -0.50 7.99
CA TYR A 37 -28.31 0.27 6.89
C TYR A 37 -27.28 1.26 7.41
N MET A 38 -26.20 1.45 6.65
CA MET A 38 -25.20 2.49 6.90
C MET A 38 -24.97 3.28 5.61
N ASN A 39 -25.08 4.61 5.68
CA ASN A 39 -24.97 5.50 4.52
C ASN A 39 -25.88 5.07 3.36
N GLY A 40 -27.09 4.60 3.68
CA GLY A 40 -28.08 4.10 2.71
C GLY A 40 -27.80 2.70 2.14
N LYS A 41 -26.70 2.03 2.52
CA LYS A 41 -26.38 0.66 2.08
C LYS A 41 -26.79 -0.36 3.13
N HIS A 42 -27.41 -1.45 2.71
CA HIS A 42 -27.71 -2.58 3.58
C HIS A 42 -26.41 -3.19 4.13
N LEU A 43 -26.33 -3.35 5.45
CA LEU A 43 -25.19 -3.95 6.14
C LEU A 43 -25.45 -5.41 6.53
N ALA A 44 -26.51 -5.67 7.30
CA ALA A 44 -26.68 -6.93 8.01
C ALA A 44 -28.08 -7.04 8.64
N PHE A 45 -28.46 -8.27 8.99
CA PHE A 45 -29.51 -8.54 9.98
C PHE A 45 -28.88 -8.86 11.33
N ILE A 46 -29.34 -8.20 12.39
CA ILE A 46 -28.84 -8.36 13.77
C ILE A 46 -29.99 -8.59 14.75
N GLU A 47 -29.72 -9.27 15.87
CA GLU A 47 -30.77 -9.55 16.87
C GLU A 47 -31.12 -8.31 17.70
N SER A 48 -30.12 -7.49 18.02
CA SER A 48 -30.29 -6.31 18.87
C SER A 48 -29.45 -5.14 18.38
N LYS A 49 -29.93 -3.91 18.61
CA LYS A 49 -29.15 -2.69 18.30
C LYS A 49 -27.84 -2.62 19.10
N GLU A 50 -27.82 -3.22 20.29
CA GLU A 50 -26.64 -3.28 21.16
C GLU A 50 -25.47 -4.02 20.51
N GLU A 51 -25.75 -5.05 19.70
CA GLU A 51 -24.72 -5.78 18.94
C GLU A 51 -23.93 -4.83 18.02
N LEU A 52 -24.63 -3.96 17.29
CA LEU A 52 -23.98 -2.97 16.42
C LEU A 52 -23.19 -1.95 17.23
N TYR A 53 -23.72 -1.47 18.36
CA TYR A 53 -23.02 -0.50 19.20
C TYR A 53 -21.74 -1.08 19.82
N ASN A 54 -21.78 -2.33 20.27
CA ASN A 54 -20.58 -3.03 20.77
C ASN A 54 -19.54 -3.19 19.66
N VAL A 55 -19.96 -3.64 18.47
CA VAL A 55 -19.06 -3.74 17.31
C VAL A 55 -18.46 -2.39 16.91
N LYS A 56 -19.27 -1.32 16.90
CA LYS A 56 -18.80 0.05 16.61
C LYS A 56 -17.75 0.50 17.62
N LYS A 57 -18.01 0.28 18.91
CA LYS A 57 -17.08 0.63 20.00
C LYS A 57 -15.76 -0.13 19.89
N ASP A 58 -15.81 -1.42 19.59
CA ASP A 58 -14.61 -2.24 19.40
C ASP A 58 -13.79 -1.74 18.19
N ILE A 59 -14.46 -1.39 17.08
CA ILE A 59 -13.78 -0.79 15.92
C ILE A 59 -13.13 0.55 16.29
N GLU A 60 -13.84 1.43 17.01
CA GLU A 60 -13.31 2.73 17.43
C GLU A 60 -12.08 2.58 18.34
N GLN A 61 -12.06 1.60 19.24
CA GLN A 61 -10.88 1.29 20.05
C GLN A 61 -9.69 0.80 19.22
N ASP A 62 -9.95 -0.03 18.20
CA ASP A 62 -8.90 -0.49 17.29
C ASP A 62 -8.37 0.65 16.41
N LEU A 63 -9.25 1.53 15.95
CA LEU A 63 -8.86 2.74 15.22
C LEU A 63 -8.06 3.67 16.11
N GLU A 64 -8.44 3.86 17.38
CA GLU A 64 -7.73 4.69 18.33
C GLU A 64 -6.28 4.22 18.54
N LYS A 65 -6.06 2.91 18.64
CA LYS A 65 -4.71 2.33 18.75
C LYS A 65 -3.86 2.56 17.49
N ARG A 66 -4.48 2.63 16.31
CA ARG A 66 -3.78 2.67 15.01
C ARG A 66 -3.59 4.09 14.47
N PHE A 67 -4.54 4.99 14.75
CA PHE A 67 -4.66 6.32 14.16
C PHE A 67 -4.84 7.45 15.19
N GLY A 68 -4.96 7.11 16.48
CA GLY A 68 -5.41 8.06 17.50
C GLY A 68 -6.94 8.23 17.51
N LYS A 69 -7.44 9.04 18.44
CA LYS A 69 -8.88 9.18 18.72
C LYS A 69 -9.70 9.40 17.45
N THR A 70 -10.49 8.41 17.07
CA THR A 70 -11.30 8.38 15.84
C THR A 70 -12.71 7.91 16.18
N THR A 71 -13.73 8.59 15.65
CA THR A 71 -15.14 8.25 15.90
C THR A 71 -15.85 8.00 14.58
N ILE A 72 -16.65 6.93 14.54
CA ILE A 72 -17.46 6.56 13.39
C ILE A 72 -18.77 7.37 13.45
N ASN A 73 -18.94 8.29 12.51
CA ASN A 73 -20.10 9.21 12.45
C ASN A 73 -21.01 8.94 11.24
N ASP A 74 -20.96 7.72 10.69
CA ASP A 74 -21.79 7.31 9.56
C ASP A 74 -23.29 7.25 9.93
N ASP A 75 -24.17 7.56 8.97
CA ASP A 75 -25.62 7.51 9.14
C ASP A 75 -26.09 6.06 9.27
N ILE A 76 -26.69 5.69 10.41
CA ILE A 76 -27.16 4.33 10.68
C ILE A 76 -28.68 4.32 10.82
N LYS A 77 -29.33 3.44 10.06
CA LYS A 77 -30.79 3.22 10.12
C LYS A 77 -31.10 1.76 10.46
N PHE A 78 -32.17 1.57 11.22
CA PHE A 78 -32.66 0.26 11.63
C PHE A 78 -34.10 0.10 11.20
N ASN A 79 -34.39 -0.99 10.48
CA ASN A 79 -35.74 -1.42 10.16
C ASN A 79 -36.06 -2.69 10.93
N TYR A 80 -37.20 -2.73 11.61
CA TYR A 80 -37.64 -3.91 12.32
C TYR A 80 -38.18 -4.97 11.36
N VAL A 81 -37.66 -6.19 11.43
CA VAL A 81 -37.97 -7.28 10.49
C VAL A 81 -38.04 -8.64 11.19
N ARG A 82 -38.56 -9.66 10.50
CA ARG A 82 -38.44 -11.07 10.91
C ARG A 82 -37.68 -11.83 9.84
N VAL A 83 -36.56 -12.43 10.20
CA VAL A 83 -35.63 -13.10 9.27
C VAL A 83 -35.30 -14.49 9.75
N SER A 84 -34.83 -15.36 8.85
CA SER A 84 -34.42 -16.70 9.26
C SER A 84 -33.15 -16.63 10.10
N LEU A 85 -32.98 -17.55 11.05
CA LEU A 85 -31.75 -17.64 11.88
C LEU A 85 -30.47 -17.69 11.03
N LYS A 86 -30.51 -18.33 9.86
CA LYS A 86 -29.37 -18.41 8.92
C LYS A 86 -29.00 -17.06 8.27
N ASP A 87 -29.92 -16.10 8.28
CA ASP A 87 -29.73 -14.77 7.68
C ASP A 87 -29.16 -13.78 8.69
N LEU A 88 -29.18 -14.12 9.99
CA LEU A 88 -28.54 -13.31 11.03
C LEU A 88 -27.02 -13.28 10.82
N SER A 89 -26.47 -12.08 10.87
CA SER A 89 -25.04 -11.86 10.69
C SER A 89 -24.30 -12.12 11.99
N SER A 90 -23.19 -12.85 11.91
CA SER A 90 -22.28 -12.94 13.06
C SER A 90 -21.59 -11.59 13.31
N SER A 91 -21.22 -11.32 14.57
CA SER A 91 -20.43 -10.15 14.96
C SER A 91 -19.17 -9.95 14.08
N LYS A 92 -18.49 -11.04 13.67
CA LYS A 92 -17.34 -10.98 12.76
C LYS A 92 -17.70 -10.42 11.38
N ILE A 93 -18.82 -10.88 10.80
CA ILE A 93 -19.32 -10.37 9.52
C ILE A 93 -19.77 -8.92 9.68
N LEU A 94 -20.52 -8.62 10.74
CA LEU A 94 -20.99 -7.27 11.04
C LEU A 94 -19.83 -6.28 11.13
N ARG A 95 -18.79 -6.61 11.90
CA ARG A 95 -17.56 -5.80 12.02
C ARG A 95 -16.93 -5.53 10.66
N LYS A 96 -16.78 -6.57 9.83
CA LYS A 96 -16.21 -6.43 8.48
C LYS A 96 -17.05 -5.50 7.61
N THR A 97 -18.38 -5.65 7.64
CA THR A 97 -19.28 -4.85 6.81
C THR A 97 -19.35 -3.39 7.26
N VAL A 98 -19.29 -3.12 8.58
CA VAL A 98 -19.21 -1.76 9.13
C VAL A 98 -17.94 -1.06 8.66
N VAL A 99 -16.76 -1.68 8.86
CA VAL A 99 -15.48 -1.09 8.41
C VAL A 99 -15.50 -0.82 6.92
N LYS A 100 -15.94 -1.80 6.11
CA LYS A 100 -15.96 -1.69 4.64
C LYS A 100 -16.87 -0.57 4.12
N ASN A 101 -17.97 -0.27 4.80
CA ASN A 101 -18.97 0.72 4.34
C ASN A 101 -18.88 2.07 5.04
N SER A 102 -18.00 2.21 6.03
CA SER A 102 -17.76 3.47 6.71
C SER A 102 -17.06 4.46 5.79
N THR A 103 -17.52 5.70 5.83
CA THR A 103 -16.95 6.86 5.12
C THR A 103 -15.96 7.64 6.00
N THR A 104 -15.80 7.24 7.27
CA THR A 104 -14.88 7.85 8.23
C THR A 104 -13.48 7.90 7.65
N LYS A 105 -12.91 9.10 7.59
CA LYS A 105 -11.58 9.36 7.05
C LYS A 105 -10.51 9.21 8.12
N VAL A 106 -9.40 8.58 7.75
CA VAL A 106 -8.18 8.46 8.54
C VAL A 106 -6.98 8.75 7.66
N SER A 107 -5.92 9.29 8.26
CA SER A 107 -4.64 9.47 7.58
C SER A 107 -3.86 8.16 7.65
N GLY A 108 -3.62 7.54 6.50
CA GLY A 108 -2.90 6.28 6.38
C GLY A 108 -1.66 6.42 5.50
N VAL A 109 -0.99 5.29 5.26
CA VAL A 109 0.15 5.22 4.34
C VAL A 109 -0.13 4.23 3.23
N LEU A 110 -0.02 4.68 1.98
CA LEU A 110 0.01 3.81 0.82
C LEU A 110 1.43 3.27 0.63
N MET A 111 1.64 2.00 0.93
CA MET A 111 2.89 1.31 0.68
C MET A 111 3.06 1.08 -0.82
N LYS A 112 4.23 1.44 -1.34
CA LYS A 112 4.65 1.19 -2.71
C LYS A 112 5.93 0.36 -2.71
N SER A 113 6.07 -0.50 -3.72
CA SER A 113 7.28 -1.27 -3.96
C SER A 113 7.68 -1.13 -5.42
N ASP A 114 8.89 -0.64 -5.67
CA ASP A 114 9.38 -0.28 -7.01
C ASP A 114 8.36 0.58 -7.79
N GLY A 115 7.70 1.52 -7.08
CA GLY A 115 6.69 2.42 -7.61
C GLY A 115 5.28 1.81 -7.79
N LYS A 116 5.10 0.49 -7.62
CA LYS A 116 3.78 -0.17 -7.69
C LYS A 116 3.08 -0.13 -6.35
N ASN A 117 1.77 0.14 -6.35
CA ASN A 117 0.96 0.12 -5.13
C ASN A 117 0.88 -1.30 -4.56
N VAL A 118 1.27 -1.45 -3.29
CA VAL A 118 1.17 -2.70 -2.53
C VAL A 118 -0.12 -2.72 -1.73
N GLY A 119 -0.41 -1.62 -1.03
CA GLY A 119 -1.68 -1.44 -0.32
C GLY A 119 -1.62 -0.40 0.80
N PHE A 120 -2.77 -0.16 1.41
CA PHE A 120 -2.96 0.88 2.42
C PHE A 120 -2.83 0.33 3.84
N LEU A 121 -1.95 0.93 4.63
CA LEU A 121 -1.69 0.57 6.02
C LEU A 121 -1.94 1.77 6.94
N ALA A 122 -2.04 1.53 8.24
CA ALA A 122 -2.35 2.60 9.17
C ALA A 122 -1.19 3.59 9.33
N ASN A 123 0.04 3.10 9.35
CA ASN A 123 1.24 3.89 9.60
C ASN A 123 2.50 3.16 9.15
N GLU A 124 3.63 3.86 9.21
CA GLU A 124 4.95 3.38 8.79
C GLU A 124 5.40 2.14 9.58
N ASN A 125 5.01 2.02 10.85
CA ASN A 125 5.34 0.83 11.67
C ASN A 125 4.65 -0.44 11.14
N GLU A 126 3.46 -0.33 10.55
CA GLU A 126 2.81 -1.47 9.92
C GLU A 126 3.53 -1.92 8.63
N ILE A 127 4.16 -0.99 7.89
CA ILE A 127 5.01 -1.35 6.75
C ILE A 127 6.18 -2.23 7.23
N ILE A 128 6.86 -1.82 8.30
CA ILE A 128 7.97 -2.60 8.89
C ILE A 128 7.49 -4.00 9.27
N LYS A 129 6.35 -4.12 9.95
CA LYS A 129 5.77 -5.42 10.32
C LYS A 129 5.42 -6.29 9.12
N VAL A 130 4.91 -5.70 8.03
CA VAL A 130 4.68 -6.42 6.78
C VAL A 130 6.01 -6.96 6.25
N LEU A 131 7.04 -6.13 6.17
CA LEU A 131 8.37 -6.53 5.67
C LEU A 131 8.98 -7.64 6.53
N ASP A 132 8.91 -7.54 7.85
CA ASP A 132 9.38 -8.58 8.78
C ASP A 132 8.61 -9.89 8.59
N THR A 133 7.28 -9.81 8.49
CA THR A 133 6.43 -10.99 8.29
C THR A 133 6.73 -11.69 6.97
N VAL A 134 6.94 -10.93 5.89
CA VAL A 134 7.34 -11.48 4.59
C VAL A 134 8.75 -12.07 4.69
N LYS A 135 9.70 -11.36 5.31
CA LYS A 135 11.07 -11.84 5.53
C LYS A 135 11.09 -13.19 6.25
N ASP A 136 10.29 -13.35 7.30
CA ASP A 136 10.17 -14.59 8.06
C ASP A 136 9.70 -15.78 7.20
N MET A 137 8.88 -15.53 6.16
CA MET A 137 8.49 -16.56 5.20
C MET A 137 9.69 -17.03 4.36
N TYR A 138 10.54 -16.10 3.92
CA TYR A 138 11.78 -16.42 3.21
C TYR A 138 12.80 -17.11 4.14
N ILE A 139 12.91 -16.72 5.42
CA ILE A 139 13.83 -17.37 6.36
C ILE A 139 13.46 -18.84 6.58
N LYS A 140 12.15 -19.14 6.70
CA LYS A 140 11.66 -20.53 6.81
C LYS A 140 12.03 -21.38 5.59
N GLU A 141 12.15 -20.75 4.42
CA GLU A 141 12.54 -21.40 3.16
C GLU A 141 14.07 -21.54 3.03
N TYR A 142 14.86 -20.64 3.63
CA TYR A 142 16.30 -20.52 3.36
C TYR A 142 17.26 -20.72 4.55
N SER A 143 16.80 -21.25 5.68
CA SER A 143 17.62 -21.60 6.87
C SER A 143 18.63 -20.49 7.25
N ASN A 144 18.13 -19.48 7.98
CA ASN A 144 18.93 -18.51 8.75
C ASN A 144 20.04 -17.77 7.97
N SER A 145 19.71 -17.24 6.78
CA SER A 145 20.63 -16.49 5.94
C SER A 145 20.44 -14.97 6.06
N ASP A 146 21.54 -14.21 5.87
CA ASP A 146 21.56 -12.75 5.74
C ASP A 146 20.75 -12.31 4.51
N LEU A 147 19.45 -12.12 4.72
CA LEU A 147 18.50 -11.69 3.70
C LEU A 147 18.39 -10.17 3.70
N LYS A 148 18.61 -9.58 2.52
CA LYS A 148 18.36 -8.16 2.24
C LYS A 148 17.13 -7.99 1.37
N LEU A 149 16.41 -6.91 1.62
CA LEU A 149 15.27 -6.53 0.81
C LEU A 149 15.74 -6.16 -0.60
N LYS A 150 15.15 -6.78 -1.62
CA LYS A 150 15.49 -6.53 -3.02
C LYS A 150 14.83 -5.28 -3.56
N ASN A 151 13.58 -5.05 -3.18
CA ASN A 151 12.74 -3.99 -3.73
C ASN A 151 12.93 -2.66 -2.99
N HIS A 152 12.69 -1.54 -3.70
CA HIS A 152 12.67 -0.22 -3.08
C HIS A 152 11.28 0.09 -2.54
N ILE A 153 11.16 0.08 -1.21
CA ILE A 153 9.91 0.40 -0.52
C ILE A 153 9.83 1.89 -0.27
N THR A 154 8.72 2.48 -0.71
CA THR A 154 8.35 3.87 -0.45
C THR A 154 6.93 3.91 0.09
N TYR A 155 6.51 5.06 0.61
CA TYR A 155 5.13 5.26 1.00
C TYR A 155 4.68 6.70 0.77
N VAL A 156 3.38 6.88 0.60
CA VAL A 156 2.73 8.19 0.53
C VAL A 156 1.73 8.30 1.67
N LYS A 157 1.76 9.40 2.42
CA LYS A 157 0.75 9.71 3.44
C LYS A 157 -0.46 10.33 2.75
N GLU A 158 -1.63 9.76 2.96
CA GLU A 158 -2.87 10.28 2.38
C GLU A 158 -4.10 9.90 3.20
N ASP A 159 -5.14 10.73 3.07
CA ASP A 159 -6.40 10.52 3.77
C ASP A 159 -7.31 9.59 2.98
N THR A 160 -7.73 8.50 3.62
CA THR A 160 -8.59 7.49 3.00
C THR A 160 -9.70 7.05 3.96
N SER A 161 -10.71 6.33 3.46
CA SER A 161 -11.72 5.77 4.35
C SER A 161 -11.16 4.57 5.10
N ILE A 162 -11.62 4.34 6.33
CA ILE A 162 -11.21 3.17 7.12
C ILE A 162 -11.48 1.84 6.40
N GLY A 163 -12.44 1.81 5.47
CA GLY A 163 -12.74 0.63 4.64
C GLY A 163 -11.68 0.30 3.59
N HIS A 164 -10.78 1.23 3.25
CA HIS A 164 -9.65 0.99 2.37
C HIS A 164 -8.36 0.60 3.11
N ILE A 165 -8.31 0.77 4.43
CA ILE A 165 -7.17 0.35 5.23
C ILE A 165 -7.15 -1.18 5.34
N GLN A 166 -6.05 -1.79 4.93
CA GLN A 166 -5.85 -3.23 4.97
C GLN A 166 -5.16 -3.64 6.29
N THR A 167 -5.26 -4.93 6.64
CA THR A 167 -4.45 -5.49 7.73
C THR A 167 -3.10 -5.97 7.19
N ILE A 168 -2.15 -6.20 8.11
CA ILE A 168 -0.83 -6.76 7.77
C ILE A 168 -1.02 -8.10 7.03
N GLU A 169 -1.94 -8.95 7.49
CA GLU A 169 -2.24 -10.24 6.88
C GLU A 169 -2.82 -10.12 5.48
N ASP A 170 -3.65 -9.11 5.23
CA ASP A 170 -4.21 -8.86 3.89
C ASP A 170 -3.11 -8.45 2.91
N ILE A 171 -2.19 -7.58 3.33
CA ILE A 171 -1.04 -7.18 2.50
C ILE A 171 -0.10 -8.35 2.23
N VAL A 172 0.23 -9.11 3.28
CA VAL A 172 1.13 -10.28 3.17
C VAL A 172 0.59 -11.31 2.18
N LYS A 173 -0.73 -11.54 2.14
CA LYS A 173 -1.35 -12.40 1.12
C LYS A 173 -1.16 -11.87 -0.29
N VAL A 174 -1.43 -10.58 -0.52
CA VAL A 174 -1.25 -9.93 -1.83
C VAL A 174 0.19 -10.02 -2.32
N VAL A 175 1.16 -9.86 -1.42
CA VAL A 175 2.58 -10.01 -1.72
C VAL A 175 2.92 -11.45 -2.13
N ASN A 176 2.36 -12.44 -1.44
CA ASN A 176 2.72 -13.85 -1.60
C ASN A 176 2.00 -14.57 -2.77
N ASP A 177 0.80 -14.12 -3.16
CA ASP A 177 0.04 -14.74 -4.24
C ASP A 177 0.71 -14.56 -5.63
N ASN A 178 1.58 -13.56 -5.78
CA ASN A 178 2.23 -13.19 -7.04
C ASN A 178 3.63 -13.83 -7.22
N LYS A 179 3.74 -15.16 -7.17
CA LYS A 179 5.02 -15.92 -7.21
C LYS A 179 6.02 -15.59 -8.33
N LYS A 180 5.60 -14.93 -9.41
CA LYS A 180 6.46 -14.59 -10.57
C LYS A 180 6.94 -13.14 -10.58
N ASP A 181 6.29 -12.27 -9.81
CA ASP A 181 6.52 -10.82 -9.70
C ASP A 181 6.18 -10.39 -8.26
N SER A 182 6.84 -11.02 -7.28
CA SER A 182 6.59 -10.73 -5.87
C SER A 182 6.80 -9.23 -5.61
N LEU A 183 5.72 -8.55 -5.23
CA LEU A 183 5.74 -7.12 -4.93
C LEU A 183 6.76 -6.79 -3.84
N VAL A 184 7.06 -7.74 -2.95
CA VAL A 184 8.13 -7.64 -1.96
C VAL A 184 8.89 -8.95 -1.97
N SER A 185 10.22 -8.87 -2.08
CA SER A 185 11.09 -10.03 -2.15
C SER A 185 12.41 -9.77 -1.45
N PHE A 186 13.00 -10.84 -0.93
CA PHE A 186 14.28 -10.83 -0.26
C PHE A 186 15.29 -11.67 -1.03
N ILE A 187 16.54 -11.26 -1.01
CA ILE A 187 17.67 -11.95 -1.67
C ILE A 187 18.81 -12.13 -0.67
N LYS A 188 19.61 -13.17 -0.87
CA LYS A 188 20.80 -13.42 -0.05
C LYS A 188 21.85 -12.35 -0.31
N GLU A 189 22.48 -11.86 0.74
CA GLU A 189 23.55 -10.86 0.64
C GLU A 189 24.73 -11.34 -0.22
N SER A 190 25.05 -12.63 -0.20
CA SER A 190 26.08 -13.21 -1.08
C SER A 190 25.73 -13.18 -2.57
N GLU A 191 24.44 -13.20 -2.93
CA GLU A 191 23.98 -13.04 -4.31
C GLU A 191 23.96 -11.58 -4.75
N ILE A 192 23.76 -10.65 -3.81
CA ILE A 192 23.97 -9.20 -4.04
C ILE A 192 25.42 -8.97 -4.43
N ASN A 193 26.39 -9.50 -3.69
CA ASN A 193 27.82 -9.30 -3.99
C ASN A 193 28.22 -9.85 -5.37
N LYS A 194 27.56 -10.90 -5.85
CA LYS A 194 27.77 -11.45 -7.21
C LYS A 194 27.17 -10.54 -8.29
N THR A 195 26.03 -9.93 -7.99
CA THR A 195 25.37 -8.92 -8.83
C THR A 195 26.13 -7.58 -8.80
N GLU A 196 26.73 -7.21 -7.68
CA GLU A 196 27.63 -6.07 -7.52
C GLU A 196 28.89 -6.24 -8.38
N ASN A 197 29.50 -7.43 -8.43
CA ASN A 197 30.62 -7.67 -9.34
C ASN A 197 30.23 -7.63 -10.83
N LEU A 198 29.00 -8.07 -11.17
CA LEU A 198 28.45 -7.93 -12.52
C LEU A 198 28.08 -6.46 -12.86
N SER A 199 27.58 -5.70 -11.90
CA SER A 199 27.27 -4.28 -12.06
C SER A 199 28.52 -3.42 -12.05
N LEU A 200 29.60 -3.81 -11.37
CA LEU A 200 30.93 -3.22 -11.51
C LEU A 200 31.48 -3.45 -12.92
N SER A 201 31.30 -4.64 -13.50
CA SER A 201 31.66 -4.95 -14.89
C SER A 201 30.84 -4.15 -15.91
N ARG A 202 29.54 -3.92 -15.63
CA ARG A 202 28.69 -3.05 -16.45
C ARG A 202 28.97 -1.57 -16.22
N SER A 203 29.36 -1.18 -15.02
CA SER A 203 29.78 0.17 -14.63
C SER A 203 31.05 0.58 -15.36
N THR A 204 32.05 -0.31 -15.46
CA THR A 204 33.24 -0.06 -16.29
C THR A 204 32.87 0.08 -17.77
N SER A 205 31.89 -0.66 -18.28
CA SER A 205 31.39 -0.49 -19.66
C SER A 205 30.57 0.80 -19.88
N LEU A 206 30.09 1.44 -18.82
CA LEU A 206 29.32 2.69 -18.83
C LEU A 206 30.14 3.91 -18.41
N SER A 207 31.41 3.71 -18.05
CA SER A 207 32.31 4.80 -17.69
C SER A 207 32.49 5.74 -18.89
N ASN A 208 32.35 7.04 -18.66
CA ASN A 208 32.43 8.08 -19.68
C ASN A 208 31.43 7.90 -20.85
N LEU A 209 30.18 7.52 -20.58
CA LEU A 209 29.11 7.51 -21.60
C LEU A 209 27.95 8.45 -21.28
N MET A 210 27.77 8.83 -20.02
CA MET A 210 26.65 9.67 -19.60
C MET A 210 26.89 11.14 -19.92
N TYR A 211 25.86 11.82 -20.40
CA TYR A 211 25.85 13.26 -20.64
C TYR A 211 25.72 14.00 -19.32
N THR A 212 26.49 15.08 -19.13
CA THR A 212 26.41 15.91 -17.93
C THR A 212 25.01 16.53 -17.81
N PRO A 213 24.27 16.29 -16.71
CA PRO A 213 22.86 16.70 -16.59
C PRO A 213 22.62 18.21 -16.61
N SER A 214 23.64 19.00 -16.30
CA SER A 214 23.60 20.46 -16.35
C SER A 214 25.00 20.99 -16.66
N ARG A 215 25.11 22.23 -17.12
CA ARG A 215 26.38 22.91 -17.45
C ARG A 215 27.13 23.46 -16.25
N GLY A 216 26.59 23.24 -15.05
CA GLY A 216 27.14 23.71 -13.79
C GLY A 216 28.38 22.93 -13.33
N GLU A 217 28.99 23.42 -12.24
CA GLU A 217 30.10 22.74 -11.58
C GLU A 217 29.60 21.76 -10.51
N ILE A 218 30.34 20.68 -10.27
CA ILE A 218 30.07 19.79 -9.14
C ILE A 218 30.41 20.56 -7.86
N THR A 219 29.40 21.06 -7.17
CA THR A 219 29.55 21.77 -5.90
C THR A 219 29.66 20.79 -4.73
N SER A 220 29.26 19.55 -4.94
CA SER A 220 29.18 18.56 -3.87
C SER A 220 29.34 17.12 -4.41
N PRO A 221 30.37 16.36 -3.98
CA PRO A 221 30.68 15.02 -4.50
C PRO A 221 30.00 13.86 -3.77
N PHE A 222 29.75 12.74 -4.45
CA PHE A 222 29.22 11.51 -3.82
C PHE A 222 30.05 11.04 -2.62
N GLY A 223 29.38 10.57 -1.57
CA GLY A 223 30.04 10.03 -0.36
C GLY A 223 29.53 10.62 0.95
N VAL A 224 30.16 10.23 2.06
CA VAL A 224 29.74 10.64 3.41
C VAL A 224 30.12 12.08 3.68
N ARG A 225 29.14 12.88 4.13
CA ARG A 225 29.32 14.26 4.59
C ARG A 225 28.62 14.45 5.92
N TRP A 226 29.32 15.01 6.91
CA TRP A 226 28.79 15.28 8.25
C TRP A 226 28.05 14.06 8.87
N GLY A 227 28.59 12.86 8.63
CA GLY A 227 28.02 11.60 9.13
C GLY A 227 26.80 11.07 8.35
N LYS A 228 26.40 11.68 7.24
CA LYS A 228 25.31 11.21 6.38
C LYS A 228 25.80 10.91 4.97
N MET A 229 25.32 9.83 4.37
CA MET A 229 25.66 9.45 3.00
C MET A 229 24.98 10.37 1.99
N HIS A 230 25.76 10.94 1.06
CA HIS A 230 25.25 11.62 -0.12
C HIS A 230 25.19 10.63 -1.29
N ASN A 231 23.98 10.28 -1.72
CA ASN A 231 23.73 9.23 -2.71
C ASN A 231 23.97 9.66 -4.17
N GLY A 232 24.35 10.92 -4.39
CA GLY A 232 24.57 11.49 -5.72
C GLY A 232 25.70 12.52 -5.75
N ILE A 233 25.68 13.38 -6.74
CA ILE A 233 26.47 14.61 -6.81
C ILE A 233 25.51 15.80 -6.92
N ASP A 234 25.93 16.96 -6.43
CA ASP A 234 25.19 18.21 -6.64
C ASP A 234 25.92 19.03 -7.70
N ILE A 235 25.21 19.40 -8.75
CA ILE A 235 25.72 20.22 -9.85
C ILE A 235 25.09 21.61 -9.72
N GLY A 236 25.88 22.57 -9.25
CA GLY A 236 25.44 23.95 -9.03
C GLY A 236 25.26 24.69 -10.36
N ALA A 237 24.05 25.17 -10.62
CA ALA A 237 23.68 25.86 -11.86
C ALA A 237 22.60 26.91 -11.55
N SER A 238 22.35 27.83 -12.49
CA SER A 238 21.40 28.93 -12.26
C SER A 238 19.97 28.41 -12.21
N MET A 239 19.13 29.03 -11.38
CA MET A 239 17.68 28.75 -11.35
C MET A 239 17.10 28.84 -12.77
N GLY A 240 16.41 27.79 -13.22
CA GLY A 240 15.79 27.74 -14.54
C GLY A 240 16.68 27.18 -15.67
N ASP A 241 17.97 26.95 -15.42
CA ASP A 241 18.88 26.33 -16.39
C ASP A 241 18.33 24.96 -16.86
N PRO A 242 18.58 24.54 -18.11
CA PRO A 242 18.07 23.27 -18.61
C PRO A 242 18.75 22.07 -17.92
N ILE A 243 17.94 21.08 -17.55
CA ILE A 243 18.40 19.75 -17.13
C ILE A 243 18.27 18.79 -18.31
N TYR A 244 19.30 18.00 -18.57
CA TYR A 244 19.37 17.05 -19.68
C TYR A 244 19.39 15.60 -19.21
N ALA A 245 18.77 14.70 -19.97
CA ALA A 245 18.86 13.27 -19.75
C ALA A 245 20.30 12.79 -19.98
N ALA A 246 20.87 12.11 -18.99
CA ALA A 246 22.24 11.61 -19.03
C ALA A 246 22.41 10.44 -20.02
N MET A 247 21.35 9.69 -20.30
CA MET A 247 21.35 8.54 -21.22
C MET A 247 19.93 8.29 -21.76
N ASP A 248 19.82 7.58 -22.88
CA ASP A 248 18.53 7.14 -23.44
C ASP A 248 17.76 6.30 -22.43
N GLY A 249 16.45 6.51 -22.30
CA GLY A 249 15.66 5.72 -21.36
C GLY A 249 14.19 6.09 -21.30
N LYS A 250 13.46 5.44 -20.40
CA LYS A 250 12.05 5.68 -20.13
C LYS A 250 11.88 6.36 -18.78
N VAL A 251 11.16 7.47 -18.74
CA VAL A 251 10.82 8.18 -17.51
C VAL A 251 9.94 7.27 -16.64
N CYS A 252 10.42 6.92 -15.45
CA CYS A 252 9.73 6.07 -14.48
C CYS A 252 9.25 6.84 -13.24
N CYS A 253 9.67 8.09 -13.07
CA CYS A 253 9.14 9.03 -12.08
C CYS A 253 9.23 10.47 -12.63
N ALA A 254 8.20 11.27 -12.37
CA ALA A 254 8.07 12.67 -12.78
C ALA A 254 7.06 13.37 -11.86
N GLU A 255 7.37 13.45 -10.56
CA GLU A 255 6.47 13.95 -9.52
C GLU A 255 7.22 14.66 -8.38
N TRP A 256 6.51 15.06 -7.34
CA TRP A 256 7.09 15.57 -6.10
C TRP A 256 7.40 14.42 -5.13
N GLU A 257 8.64 14.33 -4.64
CA GLU A 257 9.06 13.40 -3.59
C GLU A 257 9.65 14.17 -2.40
N ASP A 258 9.31 13.77 -1.17
CA ASP A 258 9.86 14.42 0.02
C ASP A 258 11.40 14.32 0.04
N GLY A 259 12.06 15.39 0.49
CA GLY A 259 13.52 15.53 0.40
C GLY A 259 14.03 15.89 -0.99
N TYR A 260 13.60 15.21 -2.06
CA TYR A 260 14.06 15.46 -3.44
C TYR A 260 13.36 16.65 -4.12
N GLY A 261 12.15 17.02 -3.68
CA GLY A 261 11.32 18.02 -4.35
C GLY A 261 10.76 17.51 -5.67
N ASN A 262 10.69 18.35 -6.69
CA ASN A 262 10.37 17.89 -8.04
C ASN A 262 11.51 17.00 -8.57
N VAL A 263 11.19 15.75 -8.86
CA VAL A 263 12.17 14.74 -9.24
C VAL A 263 11.77 14.04 -10.54
N ILE A 264 12.78 13.76 -11.35
CA ILE A 264 12.67 12.93 -12.55
C ILE A 264 13.55 11.71 -12.33
N LYS A 265 13.03 10.51 -12.61
CA LYS A 265 13.83 9.27 -12.65
C LYS A 265 13.68 8.63 -14.02
N ILE A 266 14.80 8.20 -14.60
CA ILE A 266 14.85 7.58 -15.92
C ILE A 266 15.43 6.17 -15.77
N ASP A 267 14.67 5.17 -16.20
CA ASP A 267 15.14 3.79 -16.35
C ASP A 267 15.78 3.62 -17.72
N HIS A 268 17.04 3.22 -17.74
CA HIS A 268 17.82 3.00 -18.95
C HIS A 268 17.91 1.52 -19.36
N GLY A 269 17.21 0.65 -18.64
CA GLY A 269 17.25 -0.78 -18.87
C GLY A 269 18.39 -1.46 -18.12
N SER A 270 18.28 -2.79 -18.04
CA SER A 270 19.21 -3.67 -17.33
C SER A 270 19.43 -3.30 -15.85
N GLY A 271 18.58 -2.50 -15.22
CA GLY A 271 18.75 -2.08 -13.83
C GLY A 271 19.58 -0.80 -13.64
N VAL A 272 19.89 -0.06 -14.71
CA VAL A 272 20.53 1.28 -14.61
C VAL A 272 19.45 2.35 -14.55
N GLN A 273 19.52 3.22 -13.54
CA GLN A 273 18.60 4.34 -13.38
C GLN A 273 19.39 5.63 -13.11
N THR A 274 18.89 6.76 -13.60
CA THR A 274 19.35 8.08 -13.17
C THR A 274 18.25 8.87 -12.47
N VAL A 275 18.63 9.69 -11.50
CA VAL A 275 17.74 10.54 -10.71
C VAL A 275 18.16 12.00 -10.87
N TYR A 276 17.20 12.90 -11.10
CA TYR A 276 17.39 14.33 -11.26
C TYR A 276 16.42 15.05 -10.32
N ALA A 277 16.95 15.67 -9.26
CA ALA A 277 16.16 16.24 -8.19
C ALA A 277 16.37 17.75 -8.02
N HIS A 278 15.53 18.33 -7.15
CA HIS A 278 15.45 19.75 -6.86
C HIS A 278 15.00 20.60 -8.06
N CYS A 279 14.28 20.03 -9.03
CA CYS A 279 13.89 20.73 -10.25
C CYS A 279 12.93 21.90 -9.96
N SER A 280 13.06 23.02 -10.67
CA SER A 280 12.05 24.10 -10.62
C SER A 280 10.82 23.75 -11.45
N SER A 281 11.01 23.00 -12.54
CA SER A 281 9.96 22.47 -13.39
C SER A 281 10.33 21.10 -13.96
N ILE A 282 9.31 20.27 -14.16
CA ILE A 282 9.41 18.95 -14.81
C ILE A 282 8.92 19.13 -16.24
N GLY A 283 9.78 18.79 -17.22
CA GLY A 283 9.49 18.94 -18.66
C GLY A 283 9.08 17.65 -19.36
N VAL A 284 8.92 16.56 -18.61
CA VAL A 284 8.61 15.22 -19.14
C VAL A 284 7.49 14.56 -18.34
N SER A 285 6.84 13.56 -18.95
CA SER A 285 5.76 12.80 -18.30
C SER A 285 6.17 11.37 -17.97
N LEU A 286 5.54 10.77 -16.95
CA LEU A 286 5.70 9.36 -16.64
C LEU A 286 5.44 8.49 -17.89
N GLY A 287 6.37 7.58 -18.18
CA GLY A 287 6.31 6.68 -19.33
C GLY A 287 6.87 7.24 -20.64
N GLN A 288 7.23 8.53 -20.70
CA GLN A 288 7.88 9.14 -21.87
C GLN A 288 9.26 8.52 -22.10
N TYR A 289 9.59 8.24 -23.37
CA TYR A 289 10.95 7.91 -23.76
C TYR A 289 11.73 9.19 -24.06
N VAL A 290 12.95 9.27 -23.57
CA VAL A 290 13.85 10.41 -23.75
C VAL A 290 15.21 9.94 -24.27
N LYS A 291 15.87 10.80 -25.04
CA LYS A 291 17.21 10.54 -25.57
C LYS A 291 18.28 11.22 -24.71
N ARG A 292 19.49 10.68 -24.74
CA ARG A 292 20.69 11.31 -24.17
C ARG A 292 20.84 12.74 -24.70
N GLY A 293 20.98 13.69 -23.77
CA GLY A 293 21.08 15.12 -24.08
C GLY A 293 19.74 15.82 -24.35
N GLU A 294 18.61 15.11 -24.26
CA GLU A 294 17.28 15.72 -24.35
C GLU A 294 16.99 16.54 -23.09
N LYS A 295 16.41 17.74 -23.25
CA LYS A 295 16.01 18.58 -22.12
C LYS A 295 14.80 17.95 -21.43
N ILE A 296 14.94 17.65 -20.14
CA ILE A 296 13.91 16.96 -19.33
C ILE A 296 13.29 17.82 -18.23
N GLY A 297 13.91 18.96 -17.90
CA GLY A 297 13.43 19.83 -16.82
C GLY A 297 14.27 21.08 -16.67
N GLN A 298 14.10 21.76 -15.55
CA GLN A 298 14.86 22.95 -15.20
C GLN A 298 15.44 22.90 -13.79
N VAL A 299 16.64 23.43 -13.63
CA VAL A 299 17.34 23.56 -12.34
C VAL A 299 16.49 24.36 -11.37
N GLY A 300 16.45 23.93 -10.11
CA GLY A 300 15.69 24.60 -9.08
C GLY A 300 16.31 24.48 -7.70
N SER A 301 15.48 24.74 -6.68
CA SER A 301 15.83 24.60 -5.27
C SER A 301 14.61 24.09 -4.47
N THR A 302 13.89 23.13 -5.05
CA THR A 302 12.70 22.52 -4.41
C THR A 302 13.09 21.37 -3.48
N GLY A 303 12.24 21.02 -2.52
CA GLY A 303 12.54 19.97 -1.55
C GLY A 303 13.61 20.43 -0.56
N ARG A 304 14.51 19.53 -0.16
CA ARG A 304 15.57 19.84 0.80
C ARG A 304 16.85 20.30 0.11
N SER A 305 16.83 21.55 -0.35
CA SER A 305 17.91 22.20 -1.07
C SER A 305 18.32 23.50 -0.39
N THR A 306 19.62 23.84 -0.41
CA THR A 306 20.15 25.09 0.19
C THR A 306 20.39 26.20 -0.85
N GLY A 307 20.17 25.91 -2.13
CA GLY A 307 20.32 26.86 -3.23
C GLY A 307 20.17 26.18 -4.59
N PRO A 308 20.15 26.92 -5.71
CA PRO A 308 19.95 26.36 -7.04
C PRO A 308 21.00 25.31 -7.44
N HIS A 309 20.57 24.07 -7.67
CA HIS A 309 21.41 22.97 -8.17
C HIS A 309 20.55 21.81 -8.70
N VAL A 310 21.19 20.87 -9.40
CA VAL A 310 20.61 19.55 -9.70
C VAL A 310 21.28 18.53 -8.80
N HIS A 311 20.50 17.82 -8.00
CA HIS A 311 20.98 16.60 -7.36
C HIS A 311 20.87 15.45 -8.37
N PHE A 312 22.00 14.86 -8.72
CA PHE A 312 22.10 13.80 -9.72
C PHE A 312 22.60 12.50 -9.12
N GLU A 313 21.86 11.42 -9.31
CA GLU A 313 22.28 10.07 -8.91
C GLU A 313 22.38 9.14 -10.12
N VAL A 314 23.33 8.21 -10.05
CA VAL A 314 23.37 7.01 -10.89
C VAL A 314 23.13 5.82 -9.96
N ARG A 315 22.16 4.98 -10.29
CA ARG A 315 21.85 3.76 -9.53
C ARG A 315 22.01 2.56 -10.45
N VAL A 316 22.62 1.49 -9.93
CA VAL A 316 22.65 0.19 -10.59
C VAL A 316 22.04 -0.83 -9.66
N ASP A 317 20.99 -1.51 -10.13
CA ASP A 317 20.16 -2.42 -9.34
C ASP A 317 19.69 -1.75 -8.03
N ASN A 318 19.25 -0.49 -8.14
CA ASN A 318 18.84 0.41 -7.05
C ASN A 318 19.93 0.81 -6.04
N VAL A 319 21.19 0.39 -6.22
CA VAL A 319 22.31 0.80 -5.36
C VAL A 319 22.94 2.09 -5.91
N PRO A 320 22.99 3.19 -5.12
CA PRO A 320 23.67 4.42 -5.53
C PRO A 320 25.14 4.20 -5.84
N GLN A 321 25.57 4.68 -7.00
CA GLN A 321 26.94 4.65 -7.48
C GLN A 321 27.49 6.06 -7.54
N ASN A 322 28.82 6.22 -7.44
CA ASN A 322 29.45 7.52 -7.63
C ASN A 322 29.24 8.02 -9.08
N PRO A 323 28.42 9.07 -9.32
CA PRO A 323 28.09 9.51 -10.67
C PRO A 323 29.30 10.05 -11.45
N SER A 324 30.31 10.58 -10.75
CA SER A 324 31.52 11.11 -11.38
C SER A 324 32.33 10.07 -12.17
N LYS A 325 32.04 8.77 -12.00
CA LYS A 325 32.65 7.69 -12.80
C LYS A 325 31.99 7.46 -14.16
N TYR A 326 30.80 8.04 -14.39
CA TYR A 326 29.97 7.76 -15.57
C TYR A 326 29.85 8.97 -16.50
N LEU A 327 30.01 10.17 -15.96
CA LEU A 327 29.88 11.42 -16.70
C LEU A 327 31.08 11.63 -17.62
N ASN A 328 30.78 12.11 -18.84
CA ASN A 328 31.75 12.73 -19.75
C ASN A 328 31.99 14.20 -19.42
#